data_AF-A0A9P3KUB1-F1
#
_entry.id   AF-A0A9P3KUB1-F1
#
_cell.length_a   1.000
_cell.length_b   1.000
_cell.length_c   1.000
_cell.angle_alpha   90.00
_cell.angle_beta   90.00
_cell.angle_gamma   90.00
#
_symmetry.space_group_name_H-M   'P 1'
#
loop_
_entity.id
_entity.type
_entity.pdbx_description
1 polymer ?
#
loop_
_entity_poly.entity_id
_entity_poly.type
_entity_poly.pdbx_seq_one_letter_code
_entity_poly.pdbx_strand_id
1 'polypeptide(L)'
;MASLAFVVAPTAPCGLRRSAAFSQSVKSAVTVRAAPARSLKVFASSQPELDKVVEQKIAEAKNVCADPNSGAAECAVAWDEVEEISAAISHKEAAKSADPLEAYCDENPDADECRIYSD
;
A
#
# COMPACT_ATOMS: atom_id res chain seq x y z
N MET A 1 30.98 -27.32 -38.55
CA MET A 1 31.43 -25.97 -38.11
C MET A 1 30.56 -24.94 -38.80
N ALA A 2 29.54 -24.42 -38.13
CA ALA A 2 28.73 -23.32 -38.61
C ALA A 2 28.48 -22.40 -37.40
N SER A 3 29.36 -21.42 -37.23
CA SER A 3 29.20 -20.36 -36.23
C SER A 3 28.09 -19.43 -36.70
N LEU A 4 26.96 -19.43 -35.98
CA LEU A 4 25.94 -18.40 -36.12
C LEU A 4 26.45 -17.15 -35.39
N ALA A 5 26.80 -16.11 -36.14
CA ALA A 5 27.17 -14.82 -35.61
C ALA A 5 25.91 -14.11 -35.09
N PHE A 6 25.87 -13.88 -33.77
CA PHE A 6 24.86 -13.06 -33.11
C PHE A 6 25.18 -11.58 -33.41
N VAL A 7 24.39 -10.96 -34.29
CA VAL A 7 24.50 -9.52 -34.57
C VAL A 7 23.71 -8.77 -33.51
N VAL A 8 24.40 -8.11 -32.58
CA VAL A 8 23.81 -7.15 -31.64
C VAL A 8 23.50 -5.87 -32.40
N ALA A 9 22.23 -5.49 -32.48
CA ALA A 9 21.80 -4.20 -33.00
C ALA A 9 22.11 -3.08 -31.97
N PRO A 10 22.61 -1.91 -32.39
CA PRO A 10 22.79 -0.77 -31.50
C PRO A 10 21.44 -0.18 -31.09
N THR A 11 21.22 -0.08 -29.78
CA THR A 11 20.08 0.65 -29.20
C THR A 11 20.20 2.13 -29.53
N ALA A 12 19.19 2.68 -30.21
CA ALA A 12 19.09 4.12 -30.43
C ALA A 12 18.94 4.86 -29.10
N PRO A 13 19.68 5.95 -28.85
CA PRO A 13 19.43 6.79 -27.69
C PRO A 13 18.10 7.52 -27.84
N CYS A 14 17.24 7.38 -26.84
CA CYS A 14 16.00 8.11 -26.71
C CYS A 14 16.33 9.61 -26.55
N GLY A 15 16.19 10.39 -27.63
CA GLY A 15 16.41 11.82 -27.61
C GLY A 15 15.30 12.55 -26.84
N LEU A 16 15.56 12.89 -25.59
CA LEU A 16 14.70 13.74 -24.78
C LEU A 16 14.82 15.19 -25.29
N ARG A 17 13.86 15.65 -26.10
CA ARG A 17 13.71 17.08 -26.38
C ARG A 17 13.20 17.78 -25.12
N ARG A 18 14.09 18.45 -24.39
CA ARG A 18 13.72 19.42 -23.35
C ARG A 18 13.08 20.64 -24.03
N SER A 19 11.76 20.69 -24.07
CA SER A 19 11.05 21.95 -24.33
C SER A 19 11.21 22.88 -23.13
N ALA A 20 11.62 24.11 -23.42
CA ALA A 20 11.83 25.17 -22.46
C ALA A 20 10.51 25.59 -21.78
N ALA A 21 10.63 25.80 -20.47
CA ALA A 21 9.87 26.70 -19.60
C ALA A 21 8.54 27.26 -20.15
N PHE A 22 7.43 26.74 -19.61
CA PHE A 22 6.20 27.50 -19.46
C PHE A 22 5.91 27.68 -17.97
N SER A 23 6.58 28.67 -17.38
CA SER A 23 6.26 29.14 -16.03
C SER A 23 5.07 30.07 -16.14
N GLN A 24 3.87 29.53 -15.92
CA GLN A 24 2.72 30.34 -15.57
C GLN A 24 2.36 30.08 -14.11
N SER A 25 2.85 30.99 -13.25
CA SER A 25 2.43 31.08 -11.86
C SER A 25 1.01 31.66 -11.82
N VAL A 26 0.01 30.77 -11.78
CA VAL A 26 -1.37 31.16 -11.50
C VAL A 26 -1.54 31.27 -9.98
N LYS A 27 -1.47 32.50 -9.46
CA LYS A 27 -1.82 32.78 -8.06
C LYS A 27 -3.34 32.78 -7.92
N SER A 28 -3.93 31.60 -7.72
CA SER A 28 -5.36 31.48 -7.40
C SER A 28 -5.56 31.80 -5.92
N ALA A 29 -6.13 32.98 -5.64
CA ALA A 29 -6.61 33.35 -4.31
C ALA A 29 -7.96 32.68 -4.04
N VAL A 30 -7.94 31.41 -3.63
CA VAL A 30 -9.13 30.71 -3.16
C VAL A 30 -9.33 31.05 -1.69
N THR A 31 -10.39 31.78 -1.38
CA THR A 31 -10.85 32.01 -0.01
C THR A 31 -11.68 30.82 0.43
N VAL A 32 -11.10 29.92 1.22
CA VAL A 32 -11.83 28.79 1.81
C VAL A 32 -12.64 29.32 2.99
N ARG A 33 -13.97 29.37 2.84
CA ARG A 33 -14.89 29.61 3.96
C ARG A 33 -14.83 28.41 4.90
N ALA A 34 -14.44 28.63 6.15
CA ALA A 34 -14.41 27.60 7.18
C ALA A 34 -15.84 27.09 7.45
N ALA A 35 -16.10 25.83 7.13
CA ALA A 35 -17.33 25.14 7.50
C ALA A 35 -17.25 24.63 8.96
N PRO A 36 -18.37 24.53 9.69
CA PRO A 36 -18.36 24.02 11.05
C PRO A 36 -17.95 22.54 11.07
N ALA A 37 -16.95 22.22 11.89
CA ALA A 37 -16.44 20.87 12.05
C ALA A 37 -17.52 19.96 12.65
N ARG A 38 -18.11 19.10 11.81
CA ARG A 38 -18.92 17.97 12.29
C ARG A 38 -17.95 16.88 12.76
N SER A 39 -18.00 16.53 14.04
CA SER A 39 -17.22 15.44 14.62
C SER A 39 -17.66 14.12 14.00
N LEU A 40 -16.86 13.55 13.10
CA LEU A 40 -17.06 12.21 12.58
C LEU A 40 -16.58 11.21 13.64
N LYS A 41 -17.51 10.42 14.19
CA LYS A 41 -17.16 9.25 15.01
C LYS A 41 -16.84 8.11 14.05
N VAL A 42 -15.54 7.84 13.87
CA VAL A 42 -15.08 6.67 13.12
C VAL A 42 -15.14 5.48 14.06
N PHE A 43 -16.05 4.54 13.80
CA PHE A 43 -16.07 3.26 14.51
C PHE A 43 -14.98 2.36 13.91
N ALA A 44 -14.05 1.90 14.74
CA ALA A 44 -13.07 0.90 14.33
C ALA A 44 -13.79 -0.44 14.12
N SER A 45 -13.76 -0.97 12.89
CA SER A 45 -14.30 -2.29 12.59
C SER A 45 -13.49 -3.39 13.29
N SER A 46 -14.17 -4.42 13.80
CA SER A 46 -13.51 -5.56 14.45
C SER A 46 -12.80 -6.44 13.42
N GLN A 47 -11.61 -6.96 13.73
CA GLN A 47 -10.86 -7.85 12.82
C GLN A 47 -11.62 -9.04 12.23
N PRO A 48 -12.46 -9.78 12.97
CA PRO A 48 -13.17 -10.93 12.39
C PRO A 48 -14.16 -10.54 11.28
N GLU A 49 -14.47 -9.25 11.14
CA GLU A 49 -15.24 -8.73 10.02
C GLU A 49 -14.36 -8.54 8.78
N LEU A 50 -13.09 -8.14 8.94
CA LEU A 50 -12.15 -7.91 7.85
C LEU A 50 -11.64 -9.22 7.22
N ASP A 51 -11.43 -10.27 8.02
CA ASP A 51 -11.05 -11.59 7.48
C ASP A 51 -12.13 -12.14 6.54
N LYS A 52 -13.40 -11.98 6.91
CA LYS A 52 -14.55 -12.36 6.06
C LYS A 52 -14.60 -11.53 4.78
N VAL A 53 -14.24 -10.26 4.85
CA VAL A 53 -14.15 -9.38 3.67
C VAL A 53 -13.05 -9.87 2.73
N VAL A 54 -11.89 -10.30 3.24
CA VAL A 54 -10.83 -10.90 2.41
C VAL A 54 -11.30 -12.17 1.74
N GLU A 55 -11.96 -13.08 2.46
CA GLU A 55 -12.50 -14.32 1.87
C GLU A 55 -13.50 -14.04 0.74
N GLN A 56 -14.39 -13.05 0.94
CA GLN A 56 -15.33 -12.60 -0.08
C GLN A 56 -14.62 -12.03 -1.31
N LYS A 57 -13.60 -11.21 -1.09
CA LYS A 57 -12.81 -10.58 -2.17
C LYS A 57 -11.96 -11.59 -2.95
N ILE A 58 -11.44 -12.63 -2.28
CA ILE A 58 -10.78 -13.75 -2.95
C ILE A 58 -11.78 -14.52 -3.82
N ALA A 59 -13.00 -14.76 -3.33
CA ALA A 59 -14.03 -15.40 -4.13
C ALA A 59 -14.45 -14.54 -5.34
N GLU A 60 -14.58 -13.22 -5.14
CA GLU A 60 -14.85 -12.26 -6.21
C GLU A 60 -13.74 -12.24 -7.25
N ALA A 61 -12.48 -12.13 -6.85
CA ALA A 61 -11.33 -12.17 -7.75
C ALA A 61 -11.27 -13.48 -8.56
N LYS A 62 -11.53 -14.62 -7.92
CA LYS A 62 -11.63 -15.91 -8.63
C LYS A 62 -12.76 -15.94 -9.65
N ASN A 63 -13.92 -15.37 -9.33
CA ASN A 63 -15.06 -15.31 -10.24
C ASN A 63 -14.78 -14.37 -11.42
N VAL A 64 -14.19 -13.20 -11.17
CA VAL A 64 -13.77 -12.26 -12.22
C VAL A 64 -12.79 -12.96 -13.14
N CYS A 65 -11.70 -13.53 -12.64
CA CYS A 65 -10.71 -14.21 -13.46
C CYS A 65 -11.22 -15.46 -14.20
N ALA A 66 -12.33 -16.06 -13.75
CA ALA A 66 -12.96 -17.20 -14.42
C ALA A 66 -13.98 -16.79 -15.49
N ASP A 67 -14.45 -15.55 -15.49
CA ASP A 67 -15.39 -15.05 -16.49
C ASP A 67 -14.65 -14.88 -17.84
N PRO A 68 -15.06 -15.58 -18.90
CA PRO A 68 -14.42 -15.46 -20.22
C PRO A 68 -14.59 -14.07 -20.86
N ASN A 69 -15.47 -13.22 -20.33
CA ASN A 69 -15.67 -11.85 -20.77
C ASN A 69 -14.81 -10.83 -19.98
N SER A 70 -14.19 -11.26 -18.89
CA SER A 70 -13.22 -10.43 -18.16
C SER A 70 -11.88 -10.45 -18.89
N GLY A 71 -11.23 -9.30 -19.00
CA GLY A 71 -9.86 -9.23 -19.47
C GLY A 71 -8.86 -9.56 -18.35
N ALA A 72 -7.62 -9.78 -18.75
CA ALA A 72 -6.51 -9.99 -17.81
C ALA A 72 -6.28 -8.78 -16.89
N ALA A 73 -6.68 -7.57 -17.33
CA ALA A 73 -6.55 -6.36 -16.55
C ALA A 73 -7.56 -6.33 -15.39
N GLU A 74 -8.81 -6.73 -15.63
CA GLU A 74 -9.87 -6.78 -14.63
C GLU A 74 -9.57 -7.85 -13.58
N CYS A 75 -9.02 -9.00 -14.00
CA CYS A 75 -8.52 -10.02 -13.09
C CYS A 75 -7.36 -9.50 -12.21
N ALA A 76 -6.42 -8.74 -12.78
CA ALA A 76 -5.33 -8.14 -12.01
C ALA A 76 -5.85 -7.11 -10.98
N VAL A 77 -6.75 -6.22 -11.38
CA VAL A 77 -7.36 -5.23 -10.49
C VAL A 77 -8.10 -5.91 -9.33
N ALA A 78 -8.82 -7.00 -9.58
CA ALA A 78 -9.51 -7.73 -8.52
C ALA A 78 -8.54 -8.35 -7.50
N TRP A 79 -7.36 -8.80 -7.94
CA TRP A 79 -6.30 -9.27 -7.04
C TRP A 79 -5.57 -8.13 -6.33
N ASP A 80 -5.41 -6.96 -6.96
CA ASP A 80 -4.87 -5.75 -6.33
C ASP A 80 -5.74 -5.32 -5.12
N GLU A 81 -7.06 -5.41 -5.23
CA GLU A 81 -7.98 -5.15 -4.11
C GLU A 81 -7.77 -6.12 -2.94
N VAL A 82 -7.56 -7.42 -3.22
CA VAL A 82 -7.27 -8.42 -2.18
C VAL A 82 -5.95 -8.09 -1.49
N GLU A 83 -4.93 -7.71 -2.27
CA GLU A 83 -3.61 -7.33 -1.76
C GLU A 83 -3.72 -6.13 -0.80
N GLU A 84 -4.42 -5.06 -1.20
CA GLU A 84 -4.61 -3.87 -0.37
C GLU A 84 -5.31 -4.18 0.97
N ILE A 85 -6.38 -4.98 0.94
CA ILE A 85 -7.13 -5.33 2.16
C ILE A 85 -6.27 -6.19 3.08
N SER A 86 -5.54 -7.16 2.53
CA SER A 86 -4.66 -8.02 3.31
C SER A 86 -3.52 -7.23 3.98
N ALA A 87 -2.96 -6.24 3.28
CA ALA A 87 -1.95 -5.34 3.81
C ALA A 87 -2.51 -4.48 4.96
N ALA A 88 -3.73 -3.96 4.82
CA ALA A 88 -4.40 -3.20 5.87
C ALA A 88 -4.64 -4.04 7.14
N ILE A 89 -5.01 -5.31 7.00
CA ILE A 89 -5.16 -6.24 8.13
C ILE A 89 -3.81 -6.49 8.79
N SER A 90 -2.78 -6.82 8.02
CA SER A 90 -1.44 -7.08 8.54
C SER A 90 -0.88 -5.87 9.31
N HIS A 91 -1.03 -4.66 8.75
CA HIS A 91 -0.61 -3.43 9.43
C HIS A 91 -1.34 -3.23 10.76
N LYS A 92 -2.64 -3.53 10.80
CA LYS A 92 -3.44 -3.41 12.02
C LYS A 92 -3.09 -4.49 13.06
N GLU A 93 -2.68 -5.67 12.65
CA GLU A 93 -2.19 -6.72 13.56
C GLU A 93 -0.78 -6.42 14.08
N ALA A 94 0.12 -5.94 13.22
CA ALA A 94 1.45 -5.49 13.64
C ALA A 94 1.37 -4.36 14.68
N ALA A 95 0.39 -3.46 14.57
CA ALA A 95 0.14 -2.42 15.56
C ALA A 95 -0.40 -2.93 16.92
N LYS A 96 -0.86 -4.19 17.00
CA LYS A 96 -1.38 -4.80 18.25
C LYS A 96 -0.39 -5.74 18.91
N SER A 97 0.48 -6.38 18.13
CA SER A 97 1.50 -7.27 18.67
C SER A 97 2.67 -6.44 19.19
N ALA A 98 2.53 -5.86 20.37
CA ALA A 98 3.70 -5.48 21.17
C ALA A 98 4.46 -6.77 21.52
N ASP A 99 5.78 -6.74 21.45
CA ASP A 99 6.59 -7.89 21.89
C ASP A 99 6.25 -8.15 23.38
N PRO A 100 5.97 -9.39 23.82
CA PRO A 100 5.65 -9.66 25.21
C PRO A 100 6.68 -9.10 26.20
N LEU A 101 7.95 -9.00 25.79
CA LEU A 101 9.00 -8.38 26.58
C LEU A 101 8.84 -6.86 26.67
N GLU A 102 8.41 -6.18 25.60
CA GLU A 102 8.19 -4.74 25.57
C GLU A 102 7.09 -4.33 26.56
N ALA A 103 5.97 -5.06 26.58
CA ALA A 103 4.91 -4.86 27.57
C ALA A 103 5.38 -5.11 29.01
N TYR A 104 6.25 -6.10 29.23
CA TYR A 104 6.84 -6.37 30.54
C TYR A 104 7.79 -5.26 30.99
N CYS A 105 8.60 -4.73 30.07
CA CYS A 105 9.54 -3.65 30.33
C CYS A 105 8.88 -2.30 30.57
N ASP A 106 7.70 -2.05 29.96
CA ASP A 106 6.88 -0.86 30.25
C ASP A 106 6.40 -0.84 31.70
N GLU A 107 6.07 -2.01 32.26
CA GLU A 107 5.61 -2.16 33.65
C GLU A 107 6.75 -2.31 34.67
N ASN A 108 7.93 -2.78 34.22
CA ASN A 108 9.09 -3.10 35.06
C ASN A 108 10.39 -2.53 34.46
N PRO A 109 10.59 -1.20 34.47
CA PRO A 109 11.75 -0.57 33.84
C PRO A 109 13.10 -0.87 34.54
N ASP A 110 13.05 -1.35 35.78
CA ASP A 110 14.22 -1.69 36.60
C ASP A 110 14.60 -3.17 36.53
N ALA A 111 13.79 -4.01 35.88
CA ALA A 111 14.09 -5.42 35.62
C ALA A 111 15.41 -5.56 34.84
N ASP A 112 16.14 -6.64 35.13
CA ASP A 112 17.46 -6.85 34.53
C ASP A 112 17.39 -7.06 33.01
N GLU A 113 16.25 -7.54 32.51
CA GLU A 113 15.95 -7.68 31.09
C GLU A 113 15.62 -6.35 30.38
N CYS A 114 15.29 -5.29 31.15
CA CYS A 114 14.71 -4.04 30.64
C CYS A 114 15.56 -2.80 30.91
N ARG A 115 16.64 -2.93 31.68
CA ARG A 115 17.51 -1.82 32.05
C ARG A 115 18.32 -1.31 30.85
N ILE A 116 17.90 -0.18 30.27
CA ILE A 116 18.64 0.52 29.22
C ILE A 116 19.59 1.54 29.86
N TYR A 117 20.90 1.39 29.59
CA TYR A 117 21.90 2.39 29.95
C TYR A 117 22.16 3.30 28.76
N SER A 118 22.08 4.62 28.94
CA SER A 118 22.54 5.59 27.95
C SER A 118 24.04 5.78 28.07
N ASP A 119 24.75 5.48 27.00
CA ASP A 119 26.20 5.65 26.79
C ASP A 119 26.64 7.12 26.63
#